data_AF-A0A496PA55-F1
#
_entry.id   AF-A0A496PA55-F1
#
_cell.length_a   1.000
_cell.length_b   1.000
_cell.length_c   1.000
_cell.angle_alpha   90.00
_cell.angle_beta   90.00
_cell.angle_gamma   90.00
#
_symmetry.space_group_name_H-M   'P 1'
#
loop_
_entity.id
_entity.type
_entity.pdbx_description
1 polymer ?
#
loop_
_entity_poly.entity_id
_entity_poly.type
_entity_poly.pdbx_seq_one_letter_code
_entity_poly.pdbx_strand_id
1 'polypeptide(L)'
;MHTVKKTKHSLVLILCIIVGLISALYLVMERNTIEKAQNHIENIVDYDAVLRANAFEKRSQKDAFDALKEAGITAFAIYDRTLEKANDAGEIKLLSSQDMSDVRINGGSIKPGATYVALIPGKEGYYKEIREDLYHRISKEKVKELNTSIGPVLELQGATSDSYAKMNLGISKIQAMEVANRGFNVIVRPTNYRNVTSDDIKYVFNRLDGVPHVTGIIFAGKEALGAPDHIDETLEAMNNLHIPLVGIEAVNQLQYEPQLGFLDMAAKKNYSVGRVYTISKDELKKITPEEAAQRFYISDIERNIRFNLFPMYEVGQNNETVLQTTINYVHSATDKLSAKGYEFGPADIYPDYTPNPLLVVLTMIGSIALFVYVGQMFIAMSQHKQLVLFFALSLLSIVGFIVTSGTLLVQIWALSAAIMAPVGALVILMEEWRRSDGTRPIGVWKST
;
A
#
# COMPACT_ATOMS: atom_id res chain seq x y z
N MET A 1 -49.96 -33.54 -19.05
CA MET A 1 -50.42 -32.84 -17.83
C MET A 1 -49.62 -33.36 -16.64
N HIS A 2 -48.40 -32.86 -16.44
CA HIS A 2 -47.60 -33.21 -15.25
C HIS A 2 -48.07 -32.31 -14.11
N THR A 3 -48.91 -32.84 -13.24
CA THR A 3 -49.23 -32.22 -11.95
C THR A 3 -47.98 -32.30 -11.07
N VAL A 4 -47.14 -31.28 -11.15
CA VAL A 4 -46.08 -31.04 -10.17
C VAL A 4 -46.76 -30.88 -8.82
N LYS A 5 -46.69 -31.89 -7.95
CA LYS A 5 -47.06 -31.79 -6.54
C LYS A 5 -46.33 -30.56 -6.00
N LYS A 6 -47.05 -29.51 -5.58
CA LYS A 6 -46.51 -28.37 -4.85
C LYS A 6 -45.75 -28.92 -3.64
N THR A 7 -44.44 -29.05 -3.74
CA THR A 7 -43.56 -29.34 -2.62
C THR A 7 -43.68 -28.15 -1.68
N LYS A 8 -44.38 -28.35 -0.55
CA LYS A 8 -44.52 -27.30 0.45
C LYS A 8 -43.13 -26.99 0.99
N HIS A 9 -42.65 -25.77 0.78
CA HIS A 9 -41.38 -25.32 1.34
C HIS A 9 -41.47 -25.28 2.88
N SER A 10 -40.36 -25.55 3.55
CA SER A 10 -40.31 -25.45 5.02
C SER A 10 -40.24 -23.99 5.46
N LEU A 11 -41.16 -23.55 6.34
CA LEU A 11 -41.16 -22.21 6.93
C LEU A 11 -39.88 -21.92 7.72
N VAL A 12 -39.25 -22.98 8.27
CA VAL A 12 -37.98 -22.86 9.01
C VAL A 12 -36.87 -22.33 8.12
N LEU A 13 -36.80 -22.77 6.86
CA LEU A 13 -35.77 -22.29 5.92
C LEU A 13 -35.95 -20.81 5.63
N ILE A 14 -37.20 -20.37 5.43
CA ILE A 14 -37.52 -18.95 5.16
C ILE A 14 -37.13 -18.09 6.37
N LEU A 15 -37.45 -18.54 7.60
CA LEU A 15 -37.05 -17.85 8.81
C LEU A 15 -35.52 -17.73 8.92
N CYS A 16 -34.79 -18.82 8.67
CA CYS A 16 -33.32 -18.80 8.69
C CYS A 16 -32.72 -17.88 7.62
N ILE A 17 -33.31 -17.82 6.42
CA ILE A 17 -32.89 -16.87 5.37
C ILE A 17 -33.08 -15.43 5.85
N ILE A 18 -34.23 -15.10 6.45
CA ILE A 18 -34.51 -13.75 6.95
C ILE A 18 -33.54 -13.37 8.08
N VAL A 19 -33.33 -14.25 9.06
CA VAL A 19 -32.40 -14.02 10.16
C VAL A 19 -30.97 -13.85 9.67
N GLY A 20 -30.53 -14.69 8.71
CA GLY A 20 -29.22 -14.58 8.09
C GLY A 20 -29.04 -13.28 7.31
N LEU A 21 -30.07 -12.83 6.58
CA LEU A 21 -30.06 -11.56 5.85
C LEU A 21 -29.95 -10.37 6.81
N ILE A 22 -30.72 -10.35 7.90
CA ILE A 22 -30.64 -9.29 8.92
C ILE A 22 -29.24 -9.26 9.55
N SER A 23 -28.67 -10.42 9.86
CA SER A 23 -27.32 -10.54 10.40
C SER A 23 -26.27 -10.00 9.42
N ALA A 24 -26.38 -10.34 8.13
CA ALA A 24 -25.51 -9.84 7.08
C ALA A 24 -25.61 -8.31 6.91
N LEU A 25 -26.82 -7.76 6.93
CA LEU A 25 -27.05 -6.31 6.84
C LEU A 25 -26.41 -5.58 8.01
N TYR A 26 -26.49 -6.13 9.22
CA TYR A 26 -25.82 -5.56 10.39
C TYR A 26 -24.29 -5.58 10.22
N LEU A 27 -23.70 -6.70 9.79
CA LEU A 27 -22.25 -6.79 9.54
C LEU A 27 -21.77 -5.80 8.46
N VAL A 28 -22.57 -5.60 7.41
CA VAL A 28 -22.28 -4.61 6.36
C VAL A 28 -22.38 -3.19 6.90
N MET A 29 -23.36 -2.90 7.75
CA MET A 29 -23.51 -1.59 8.39
C MET A 29 -22.33 -1.27 9.32
N GLU A 30 -21.89 -2.24 10.12
CA GLU A 30 -20.71 -2.12 10.99
C GLU A 30 -19.46 -1.81 10.15
N ARG A 31 -19.21 -2.60 9.11
CA ARG A 31 -18.08 -2.37 8.19
C ARG A 31 -18.14 -1.00 7.51
N ASN A 32 -19.30 -0.60 7.00
CA ASN A 32 -19.48 0.71 6.36
C ASN A 32 -19.26 1.87 7.35
N THR A 33 -19.56 1.67 8.63
CA THR A 33 -19.29 2.67 9.67
C THR A 33 -17.78 2.84 9.88
N ILE A 34 -17.04 1.73 9.92
CA ILE A 34 -15.56 1.74 10.00
C ILE A 34 -14.97 2.43 8.76
N GLU A 35 -15.39 2.04 7.55
CA GLU A 35 -14.90 2.60 6.29
C GLU A 35 -15.16 4.11 6.18
N LYS A 36 -16.33 4.59 6.61
CA LYS A 36 -16.64 6.02 6.62
C LYS A 36 -15.85 6.83 7.65
N ALA A 37 -15.45 6.20 8.75
CA ALA A 37 -14.65 6.86 9.78
C ALA A 37 -13.19 7.06 9.33
N GLN A 38 -12.72 6.31 8.33
CA GLN A 38 -11.37 6.43 7.78
C GLN A 38 -11.42 7.30 6.52
N ASN A 39 -11.38 8.63 6.66
CA ASN A 39 -11.53 9.59 5.56
C ASN A 39 -10.28 10.46 5.31
N HIS A 40 -9.20 10.29 6.06
CA HIS A 40 -7.95 11.01 5.84
C HIS A 40 -7.05 10.26 4.85
N ILE A 41 -6.62 10.98 3.81
CA ILE A 41 -5.73 10.50 2.77
C ILE A 41 -4.39 11.23 2.87
N GLU A 42 -3.31 10.47 2.72
CA GLU A 42 -1.95 10.98 2.67
C GLU A 42 -1.40 10.87 1.26
N ASN A 43 -1.20 12.01 0.63
CA ASN A 43 -0.66 12.13 -0.72
C ASN A 43 0.85 12.36 -0.64
N ILE A 44 1.61 11.46 -1.23
CA ILE A 44 3.05 11.31 -1.04
C ILE A 44 3.76 11.47 -2.37
N VAL A 45 4.87 12.20 -2.40
CA VAL A 45 5.81 12.23 -3.53
C VAL A 45 7.23 11.88 -3.08
N ASP A 46 8.06 11.38 -4.00
CA ASP A 46 9.47 11.11 -3.74
C ASP A 46 10.28 12.43 -3.66
N TYR A 47 10.96 12.64 -2.53
CA TYR A 47 11.79 13.81 -2.27
C TYR A 47 12.90 14.01 -3.31
N ASP A 48 13.69 12.96 -3.59
CA ASP A 48 14.78 13.04 -4.56
C ASP A 48 14.25 13.26 -5.97
N ALA A 49 13.08 12.69 -6.29
CA ALA A 49 12.43 12.91 -7.58
C ALA A 49 11.97 14.37 -7.75
N VAL A 50 11.41 14.97 -6.71
CA VAL A 50 11.00 16.38 -6.70
C VAL A 50 12.21 17.30 -6.88
N LEU A 51 13.30 17.06 -6.12
CA LEU A 51 14.51 17.86 -6.24
C LEU A 51 15.11 17.80 -7.66
N ARG A 52 15.20 16.60 -8.23
CA ARG A 52 15.70 16.41 -9.60
C ARG A 52 14.80 17.07 -10.65
N ALA A 53 13.48 16.94 -10.52
CA ALA A 53 12.55 17.60 -11.44
C ALA A 53 12.70 19.13 -11.35
N ASN A 54 12.79 19.67 -10.13
CA ASN A 54 12.94 21.10 -9.89
C ASN A 54 14.28 21.68 -10.37
N ALA A 55 15.35 20.88 -10.43
CA ALA A 55 16.67 21.34 -10.86
C ALA A 55 16.70 21.86 -12.32
N PHE A 56 15.74 21.46 -13.14
CA PHE A 56 15.59 21.90 -14.53
C PHE A 56 14.56 23.03 -14.71
N GLU A 57 13.98 23.53 -13.61
CA GLU A 57 12.96 24.57 -13.62
C GLU A 57 13.51 25.93 -13.17
N LYS A 58 12.83 27.00 -13.59
CA LYS A 58 13.19 28.37 -13.16
C LYS A 58 12.72 28.71 -11.75
N ARG A 59 11.91 27.83 -11.13
CA ARG A 59 11.29 28.07 -9.83
C ARG A 59 12.25 27.70 -8.70
N SER A 60 12.12 28.36 -7.56
CA SER A 60 12.89 27.97 -6.38
C SER A 60 12.37 26.65 -5.81
N GLN A 61 13.23 25.93 -5.07
CA GLN A 61 12.80 24.72 -4.35
C GLN A 61 11.66 25.01 -3.37
N LYS A 62 11.65 26.19 -2.77
CA LYS A 62 10.55 26.61 -1.89
C LYS A 62 9.23 26.69 -2.66
N ASP A 63 9.21 27.38 -3.80
CA ASP A 63 8.00 27.54 -4.61
C ASP A 63 7.51 26.21 -5.21
N ALA A 64 8.43 25.28 -5.46
CA ALA A 64 8.07 23.91 -5.87
C ALA A 64 7.34 23.16 -4.76
N PHE A 65 7.83 23.26 -3.53
CA PHE A 65 7.23 22.57 -2.39
C PHE A 65 5.89 23.20 -2.03
N ASP A 66 5.81 24.54 -2.03
CA ASP A 66 4.57 25.27 -1.78
C ASP A 66 3.49 24.89 -2.82
N ALA A 67 3.85 24.82 -4.11
CA ALA A 67 2.92 24.38 -5.16
C ALA A 67 2.48 22.91 -5.03
N LEU A 68 3.36 22.02 -4.59
CA LEU A 68 2.97 20.62 -4.29
C LEU A 68 1.99 20.57 -3.12
N LYS A 69 2.20 21.39 -2.09
CA LYS A 69 1.29 21.49 -0.94
C LYS A 69 -0.08 21.98 -1.36
N GLU A 70 -0.13 23.02 -2.20
CA GLU A 70 -1.37 23.54 -2.79
C GLU A 70 -2.08 22.51 -3.67
N ALA A 71 -1.33 21.64 -4.36
CA ALA A 71 -1.88 20.52 -5.13
C ALA A 71 -2.48 19.40 -4.27
N GLY A 72 -2.26 19.43 -2.95
CA GLY A 72 -2.74 18.42 -2.01
C GLY A 72 -1.71 17.37 -1.61
N ILE A 73 -0.42 17.57 -1.87
CA ILE A 73 0.65 16.74 -1.28
C ILE A 73 0.75 17.04 0.22
N THR A 74 0.74 15.99 1.03
CA THR A 74 0.82 16.07 2.49
C THR A 74 2.11 15.49 3.04
N ALA A 75 2.81 14.65 2.26
CA ALA A 75 4.00 13.93 2.71
C ALA A 75 5.08 13.76 1.63
N PHE A 76 6.31 13.53 2.07
CA PHE A 76 7.41 13.13 1.20
C PHE A 76 7.97 11.75 1.59
N ALA A 77 8.19 10.92 0.58
CA ALA A 77 8.90 9.66 0.71
C ALA A 77 10.42 9.88 0.65
N ILE A 78 11.12 9.49 1.71
CA ILE A 78 12.57 9.51 1.83
C ILE A 78 13.10 8.09 1.70
N TYR A 79 13.90 7.85 0.67
CA TYR A 79 14.50 6.55 0.41
C TYR A 79 15.89 6.46 1.05
N ASP A 80 16.46 5.26 1.06
CA ASP A 80 17.90 5.15 1.27
C ASP A 80 18.64 6.02 0.25
N ARG A 81 19.53 6.85 0.78
CA ARG A 81 20.41 7.69 -0.01
C ARG A 81 21.51 6.82 -0.63
N THR A 82 21.97 7.21 -1.81
CA THR A 82 23.17 6.67 -2.45
C THR A 82 24.20 7.78 -2.64
N LEU A 83 25.46 7.44 -2.88
CA LEU A 83 26.49 8.45 -3.15
C LEU A 83 26.19 9.21 -4.46
N GLU A 84 25.62 8.54 -5.45
CA GLU A 84 25.16 9.15 -6.71
C GLU A 84 24.08 10.22 -6.44
N LYS A 85 23.02 9.85 -5.72
CA LYS A 85 21.94 10.80 -5.37
C LYS A 85 22.46 11.99 -4.57
N ALA A 86 23.35 11.75 -3.61
CA ALA A 86 23.94 12.80 -2.79
C ALA A 86 24.84 13.75 -3.61
N ASN A 87 25.58 13.21 -4.58
CA ASN A 87 26.37 14.00 -5.52
C ASN A 87 25.48 14.83 -6.44
N ASP A 88 24.43 14.23 -7.00
CA ASP A 88 23.48 14.91 -7.89
C ASP A 88 22.72 16.04 -7.17
N ALA A 89 22.42 15.85 -5.89
CA ALA A 89 21.81 16.86 -5.03
C ALA A 89 22.80 17.95 -4.54
N GLY A 90 24.10 17.83 -4.87
CA GLY A 90 25.13 18.76 -4.40
C GLY A 90 25.37 18.72 -2.89
N GLU A 91 25.10 17.59 -2.25
CA GLU A 91 25.38 17.35 -0.83
C GLU A 91 26.85 16.98 -0.58
N ILE A 92 27.45 16.27 -1.54
CA ILE A 92 28.87 15.87 -1.58
C ILE A 92 29.41 15.97 -3.00
N LYS A 93 30.73 15.86 -3.16
CA LYS A 93 31.35 15.67 -4.47
C LYS A 93 31.95 14.27 -4.56
N LEU A 94 31.44 13.47 -5.49
CA LEU A 94 31.99 12.15 -5.81
C LEU A 94 33.10 12.32 -6.86
N LEU A 95 34.29 11.81 -6.55
CA LEU A 95 35.51 12.02 -7.33
C LEU A 95 36.18 10.68 -7.64
N SER A 96 36.67 10.54 -8.86
CA SER A 96 37.53 9.43 -9.27
C SER A 96 38.99 9.68 -8.87
N SER A 97 39.83 8.65 -8.98
CA SER A 97 41.28 8.83 -8.83
C SER A 97 41.89 9.79 -9.86
N GLN A 98 41.23 9.99 -11.02
CA GLN A 98 41.68 10.96 -12.03
C GLN A 98 41.33 12.39 -11.62
N ASP A 99 40.15 12.61 -11.04
CA ASP A 99 39.73 13.93 -10.56
C ASP A 99 40.57 14.40 -9.36
N MET A 100 41.16 13.45 -8.64
CA MET A 100 42.04 13.71 -7.51
C MET A 100 43.49 13.99 -7.91
N SER A 101 43.89 13.83 -9.18
CA SER A 101 45.29 13.87 -9.64
C SER A 101 46.08 15.11 -9.18
N ASP A 102 45.42 16.27 -9.19
CA ASP A 102 45.99 17.57 -8.79
C ASP A 102 45.73 17.93 -7.31
N VAL A 103 45.02 17.06 -6.56
CA VAL A 103 44.68 17.28 -5.16
C VAL A 103 45.83 16.83 -4.26
N ARG A 104 46.39 17.77 -3.48
CA ARG A 104 47.47 17.46 -2.54
C ARG A 104 46.93 16.75 -1.30
N ILE A 105 47.43 15.56 -1.02
CA ILE A 105 47.09 14.77 0.18
C ILE A 105 48.21 14.93 1.22
N ASN A 106 47.87 15.32 2.45
CA ASN A 106 48.86 15.43 3.51
C ASN A 106 49.30 14.03 3.97
N GLY A 107 50.58 13.68 3.74
CA GLY A 107 51.15 12.41 4.23
C GLY A 107 50.69 11.17 3.46
N GLY A 108 50.22 11.31 2.22
CA GLY A 108 49.74 10.18 1.42
C GLY A 108 49.81 10.44 -0.08
N SER A 109 49.37 9.44 -0.85
CA SER A 109 49.24 9.52 -2.31
C SER A 109 47.89 8.96 -2.75
N ILE A 110 47.42 9.45 -3.90
CA ILE A 110 46.18 9.01 -4.51
C ILE A 110 46.31 7.55 -4.90
N LYS A 111 45.33 6.73 -4.51
CA LYS A 111 45.24 5.32 -4.87
C LYS A 111 44.54 5.16 -6.22
N PRO A 112 45.18 4.50 -7.20
CA PRO A 112 44.55 4.20 -8.49
C PRO A 112 43.28 3.36 -8.30
N GLY A 113 42.20 3.73 -8.98
CA GLY A 113 40.93 3.00 -8.95
C GLY A 113 40.10 3.19 -7.67
N ALA A 114 40.58 3.97 -6.70
CA ALA A 114 39.80 4.35 -5.53
C ALA A 114 38.72 5.39 -5.90
N THR A 115 37.65 5.39 -5.11
CA THR A 115 36.57 6.38 -5.19
C THR A 115 36.66 7.32 -4.00
N TYR A 116 36.46 8.61 -4.23
CA TYR A 116 36.65 9.64 -3.21
C TYR A 116 35.35 10.41 -3.01
N VAL A 117 35.01 10.66 -1.74
CA VAL A 117 33.86 11.48 -1.36
C VAL A 117 34.41 12.73 -0.68
N ALA A 118 34.26 13.88 -1.32
CA ALA A 118 34.73 15.17 -0.81
C ALA A 118 33.59 15.99 -0.22
N LEU A 119 33.90 16.73 0.84
CA LEU A 119 33.01 17.70 1.45
C LEU A 119 32.72 18.86 0.49
N ILE A 120 31.47 19.28 0.42
CA ILE A 120 31.08 20.57 -0.15
C ILE A 120 30.90 21.58 1.00
N PRO A 121 31.53 22.77 0.95
CA PRO A 121 31.38 23.79 1.99
C PRO A 121 29.91 24.15 2.25
N GLY A 122 29.49 24.17 3.52
CA GLY A 122 28.10 24.40 3.92
C GLY A 122 27.21 23.15 3.92
N LYS A 123 27.77 21.98 3.58
CA LYS A 123 27.09 20.68 3.58
C LYS A 123 27.74 19.68 4.56
N GLU A 124 28.40 20.19 5.60
CA GLU A 124 29.13 19.39 6.59
C GLU A 124 28.26 18.33 7.27
N GLY A 125 26.98 18.65 7.51
CA GLY A 125 26.01 17.72 8.08
C GLY A 125 25.81 16.49 7.19
N TYR A 126 25.59 16.68 5.88
CA TYR A 126 25.39 15.58 4.95
C TYR A 126 26.66 14.73 4.79
N TYR A 127 27.82 15.37 4.70
CA TYR A 127 29.11 14.67 4.67
C TYR A 127 29.32 13.80 5.92
N LYS A 128 28.99 14.33 7.10
CA LYS A 128 29.07 13.59 8.37
C LYS A 128 28.15 12.37 8.36
N GLU A 129 26.88 12.53 7.97
CA GLU A 129 25.94 11.41 7.88
C GLU A 129 26.43 10.33 6.91
N ILE A 130 26.90 10.73 5.72
CA ILE A 130 27.43 9.79 4.71
C ILE A 130 28.63 9.03 5.25
N ARG A 131 29.54 9.71 5.95
CA ARG A 131 30.69 9.07 6.59
C ARG A 131 30.24 8.01 7.59
N GLU A 132 29.27 8.32 8.45
CA GLU A 132 28.72 7.38 9.43
C GLU A 132 28.06 6.18 8.73
N ASP A 133 27.30 6.42 7.67
CA ASP A 133 26.65 5.36 6.89
C ASP A 133 27.67 4.45 6.19
N LEU A 134 28.73 5.02 5.61
CA LEU A 134 29.83 4.26 4.99
C LEU A 134 30.59 3.42 6.01
N TYR A 135 30.86 3.98 7.21
CA TYR A 135 31.50 3.23 8.30
C TYR A 135 30.65 2.05 8.76
N HIS A 136 29.34 2.20 8.77
CA HIS A 136 28.43 1.13 9.18
C HIS A 136 28.25 0.08 8.08
N ARG A 137 28.01 0.49 6.82
CA ARG A 137 27.74 -0.41 5.68
C ARG A 137 28.95 -1.19 5.19
N ILE A 138 30.15 -0.62 5.25
CA ILE A 138 31.35 -1.21 4.63
C ILE A 138 32.40 -1.59 5.69
N SER A 139 32.74 -0.63 6.56
CA SER A 139 33.61 -0.69 7.75
C SER A 139 34.52 0.54 7.84
N LYS A 140 34.95 0.90 9.06
CA LYS A 140 35.95 1.96 9.27
C LYS A 140 37.31 1.66 8.65
N GLU A 141 37.66 0.39 8.47
CA GLU A 141 38.94 -0.02 7.89
C GLU A 141 39.02 0.23 6.38
N LYS A 142 37.87 0.16 5.69
CA LYS A 142 37.76 0.34 4.23
C LYS A 142 37.45 1.78 3.81
N VAL A 143 37.18 2.66 4.77
CA VAL A 143 36.84 4.06 4.56
C VAL A 143 37.90 4.91 5.26
N LYS A 144 38.85 5.44 4.50
CA LYS A 144 39.96 6.21 5.06
C LYS A 144 39.68 7.71 4.92
N GLU A 145 39.71 8.44 6.02
CA GLU A 145 39.59 9.90 5.99
C GLU A 145 40.96 10.52 5.69
N LEU A 146 41.00 11.38 4.67
CA LEU A 146 42.19 12.05 4.17
C LEU A 146 42.05 13.55 4.37
N ASN A 147 43.13 14.18 4.86
CA ASN A 147 43.26 15.63 4.88
C ASN A 147 43.90 16.09 3.57
N THR A 148 43.16 16.84 2.77
CA THR A 148 43.59 17.26 1.44
C THR A 148 43.54 18.78 1.27
N SER A 149 44.11 19.28 0.17
CA SER A 149 44.04 20.72 -0.17
C SER A 149 42.62 21.22 -0.45
N ILE A 150 41.65 20.34 -0.69
CA ILE A 150 40.24 20.67 -0.92
C ILE A 150 39.36 20.39 0.31
N GLY A 151 39.98 20.10 1.47
CA GLY A 151 39.28 19.73 2.70
C GLY A 151 39.32 18.23 3.00
N PRO A 152 38.46 17.75 3.92
CA PRO A 152 38.36 16.33 4.26
C PRO A 152 37.76 15.53 3.10
N VAL A 153 38.36 14.39 2.81
CA VAL A 153 37.94 13.47 1.74
C VAL A 153 37.94 12.04 2.28
N LEU A 154 36.87 11.29 2.01
CA LEU A 154 36.83 9.85 2.30
C LEU A 154 37.36 9.10 1.08
N GLU A 155 38.35 8.24 1.28
CA GLU A 155 38.85 7.30 0.29
C GLU A 155 38.18 5.94 0.49
N LEU A 156 37.56 5.42 -0.57
CA LEU A 156 36.85 4.14 -0.61
C LEU A 156 37.60 3.16 -1.51
N GLN A 157 37.86 1.97 -0.98
CA GLN A 157 38.57 0.91 -1.69
C GLN A 157 37.89 -0.46 -1.53
N GLY A 158 37.98 -1.27 -2.59
CA GLY A 158 37.50 -2.67 -2.59
C GLY A 158 36.29 -2.94 -3.48
N ALA A 159 35.72 -1.92 -4.13
CA ALA A 159 34.69 -2.07 -5.16
C ALA A 159 34.87 -1.03 -6.28
N THR A 160 34.11 -1.16 -7.35
CA THR A 160 34.12 -0.19 -8.46
C THR A 160 33.41 1.10 -8.05
N SER A 161 33.77 2.21 -8.70
CA SER A 161 33.10 3.51 -8.49
C SER A 161 31.59 3.42 -8.72
N ASP A 162 31.15 2.71 -9.77
CA ASP A 162 29.72 2.48 -10.05
C ASP A 162 29.01 1.72 -8.92
N SER A 163 29.68 0.73 -8.32
CA SER A 163 29.11 -0.02 -7.19
C SER A 163 28.95 0.86 -5.96
N TYR A 164 29.94 1.71 -5.65
CA TYR A 164 29.84 2.67 -4.54
C TYR A 164 28.79 3.75 -4.80
N ALA A 165 28.72 4.27 -6.02
CA ALA A 165 27.77 5.29 -6.43
C ALA A 165 26.32 4.85 -6.17
N LYS A 166 25.99 3.59 -6.51
CA LYS A 166 24.63 3.01 -6.43
C LYS A 166 24.31 2.30 -5.12
N MET A 167 25.27 2.17 -4.21
CA MET A 167 25.06 1.47 -2.94
C MET A 167 24.10 2.27 -2.04
N ASN A 168 23.10 1.59 -1.47
CA ASN A 168 22.22 2.17 -0.47
C ASN A 168 22.99 2.38 0.85
N LEU A 169 22.99 3.61 1.35
CA LEU A 169 23.65 4.01 2.58
C LEU A 169 22.69 3.93 3.76
N GLY A 170 21.60 4.69 3.71
CA GLY A 170 20.58 4.76 4.74
C GLY A 170 19.70 5.99 4.57
N ILE A 171 18.69 6.11 5.43
CA ILE A 171 17.80 7.27 5.47
C ILE A 171 18.58 8.49 5.97
N SER A 172 18.49 9.64 5.30
CA SER A 172 19.06 10.89 5.80
C SER A 172 18.11 11.55 6.81
N LYS A 173 18.58 11.77 8.04
CA LYS A 173 17.82 12.52 9.05
C LYS A 173 17.71 13.98 8.63
N ILE A 174 18.73 14.53 7.98
CA ILE A 174 18.72 15.92 7.51
C ILE A 174 17.60 16.13 6.48
N GLN A 175 17.45 15.22 5.49
CA GLN A 175 16.36 15.30 4.52
C GLN A 175 14.99 15.15 5.19
N ALA A 176 14.85 14.21 6.12
CA ALA A 176 13.61 14.01 6.88
C ALA A 176 13.23 15.24 7.72
N MET A 177 14.20 15.86 8.39
CA MET A 177 14.01 17.11 9.14
C MET A 177 13.66 18.28 8.22
N GLU A 178 14.26 18.37 7.03
CA GLU A 178 13.92 19.41 6.06
C GLU A 178 12.46 19.31 5.61
N VAL A 179 11.99 18.10 5.30
CA VAL A 179 10.58 17.83 4.97
C VAL A 179 9.67 18.24 6.12
N ALA A 180 9.96 17.78 7.34
CA ALA A 180 9.12 18.04 8.50
C ALA A 180 9.10 19.54 8.87
N ASN A 181 10.24 20.24 8.78
CA ASN A 181 10.33 21.68 9.03
C ASN A 181 9.53 22.54 8.03
N ARG A 182 9.23 21.99 6.85
CA ARG A 182 8.35 22.62 5.84
C ARG A 182 6.88 22.26 6.05
N GLY A 183 6.56 21.52 7.10
CA GLY A 183 5.20 21.15 7.49
C GLY A 183 4.58 20.09 6.59
N PHE A 184 5.40 19.17 6.08
CA PHE A 184 4.96 17.92 5.47
C PHE A 184 5.21 16.76 6.43
N ASN A 185 4.43 15.70 6.29
CA ASN A 185 4.74 14.44 6.93
C ASN A 185 5.92 13.73 6.24
N VAL A 186 6.57 12.83 6.97
CA VAL A 186 7.71 12.05 6.50
C VAL A 186 7.29 10.58 6.38
N ILE A 187 7.42 10.03 5.17
CA ILE A 187 7.34 8.60 4.93
C ILE A 187 8.75 8.11 4.64
N VAL A 188 9.23 7.10 5.36
CA VAL A 188 10.59 6.57 5.11
C VAL A 188 10.53 5.21 4.42
N ARG A 189 11.46 4.99 3.51
CA ARG A 189 11.50 3.83 2.62
C ARG A 189 12.84 3.13 2.65
N PRO A 190 13.23 2.54 3.80
CA PRO A 190 14.50 1.84 3.93
C PRO A 190 14.51 0.57 3.08
N THR A 191 15.69 0.19 2.63
CA THR A 191 15.93 -1.14 2.04
C THR A 191 16.46 -2.12 3.09
N ASN A 192 16.31 -3.41 2.85
CA ASN A 192 16.95 -4.42 3.70
C ASN A 192 18.48 -4.42 3.54
N TYR A 193 19.18 -4.85 4.59
CA TYR A 193 20.62 -5.01 4.58
C TYR A 193 20.96 -6.45 4.18
N ARG A 194 22.05 -6.63 3.43
CA ARG A 194 22.58 -7.99 3.19
C ARG A 194 23.14 -8.51 4.50
N ASN A 195 22.71 -9.70 4.93
CA ASN A 195 23.04 -10.26 6.24
C ASN A 195 22.71 -9.27 7.37
N VAL A 196 21.50 -8.70 7.33
CA VAL A 196 21.00 -7.75 8.32
C VAL A 196 21.21 -8.26 9.74
N THR A 197 21.65 -7.36 10.62
CA THR A 197 21.87 -7.62 12.05
C THR A 197 20.97 -6.72 12.89
N SER A 198 20.83 -7.06 14.18
CA SER A 198 20.15 -6.21 15.16
C SER A 198 20.73 -4.79 15.26
N ASP A 199 22.04 -4.64 15.04
CA ASP A 199 22.70 -3.33 15.09
C ASP A 199 22.37 -2.48 13.86
N ASP A 200 22.15 -3.09 12.69
CA ASP A 200 21.66 -2.38 11.49
C ASP A 200 20.25 -1.83 11.70
N ILE A 201 19.37 -2.62 12.31
CA ILE A 201 18.00 -2.19 12.63
C ILE A 201 18.05 -1.00 13.58
N LYS A 202 18.79 -1.13 14.69
CA LYS A 202 18.99 -0.03 15.63
C LYS A 202 19.56 1.21 14.95
N TYR A 203 20.52 1.05 14.05
CA TYR A 203 21.11 2.17 13.31
C TYR A 203 20.07 2.94 12.49
N VAL A 204 19.20 2.23 11.76
CA VAL A 204 18.12 2.84 10.98
C VAL A 204 17.13 3.57 11.89
N PHE A 205 16.65 2.94 12.96
CA PHE A 205 15.64 3.57 13.82
C PHE A 205 16.20 4.71 14.69
N ASN A 206 17.46 4.62 15.13
CA ASN A 206 18.15 5.73 15.81
C ASN A 206 18.26 6.98 14.91
N ARG A 207 18.32 6.79 13.58
CA ARG A 207 18.33 7.89 12.63
C ARG A 207 16.98 8.61 12.57
N LEU A 208 15.89 7.87 12.73
CA LEU A 208 14.52 8.37 12.73
C LEU A 208 14.13 9.00 14.07
N ASP A 209 14.79 8.61 15.16
CA ASP A 209 14.50 9.16 16.49
C ASP A 209 14.63 10.69 16.52
N GLY A 210 13.61 11.36 17.07
CA GLY A 210 13.49 12.82 17.11
C GLY A 210 13.13 13.49 15.78
N VAL A 211 12.86 12.74 14.69
CA VAL A 211 12.25 13.31 13.48
C VAL A 211 10.75 13.45 13.72
N PRO A 212 10.17 14.66 13.64
CA PRO A 212 8.74 14.84 13.83
C PRO A 212 7.94 14.36 12.61
N HIS A 213 6.69 13.95 12.85
CA HIS A 213 5.72 13.57 11.81
C HIS A 213 6.17 12.44 10.86
N VAL A 214 6.87 11.42 11.39
CA VAL A 214 7.08 10.18 10.64
C VAL A 214 5.80 9.35 10.66
N THR A 215 5.02 9.42 9.59
CA THR A 215 3.66 8.84 9.51
C THR A 215 3.60 7.44 8.91
N GLY A 216 4.74 6.91 8.42
CA GLY A 216 4.77 5.55 7.91
C GLY A 216 6.13 5.09 7.39
N ILE A 217 6.29 3.77 7.37
CA ILE A 217 7.38 3.06 6.70
C ILE A 217 6.82 2.23 5.54
N ILE A 218 7.35 2.47 4.34
CA ILE A 218 7.09 1.66 3.14
C ILE A 218 8.42 1.07 2.66
N PHE A 219 8.69 -0.19 2.97
CA PHE A 219 9.96 -0.82 2.58
C PHE A 219 10.19 -0.78 1.06
N ALA A 220 11.45 -0.56 0.68
CA ALA A 220 11.88 -0.53 -0.71
C ALA A 220 12.63 -1.82 -1.08
N GLY A 221 12.41 -2.29 -2.32
CA GLY A 221 13.01 -3.53 -2.82
C GLY A 221 12.16 -4.77 -2.53
N LYS A 222 12.80 -5.94 -2.67
CA LYS A 222 12.12 -7.26 -2.58
C LYS A 222 11.94 -7.78 -1.15
N GLU A 223 12.55 -7.12 -0.17
CA GLU A 223 12.60 -7.57 1.22
C GLU A 223 12.31 -6.41 2.15
N ALA A 224 11.54 -6.66 3.20
CA ALA A 224 11.37 -5.74 4.32
C ALA A 224 12.65 -5.68 5.16
N LEU A 225 12.89 -4.55 5.84
CA LEU A 225 14.05 -4.42 6.72
C LEU A 225 14.00 -5.46 7.84
N GLY A 226 15.09 -6.19 8.04
CA GLY A 226 15.18 -7.25 9.04
C GLY A 226 14.67 -8.61 8.54
N ALA A 227 14.14 -8.72 7.32
CA ALA A 227 13.76 -10.03 6.80
C ALA A 227 15.00 -10.90 6.47
N PRO A 228 14.92 -12.23 6.62
CA PRO A 228 13.82 -12.96 7.26
C PRO A 228 13.95 -13.05 8.79
N ASP A 229 15.15 -12.87 9.35
CA ASP A 229 15.50 -13.36 10.70
C ASP A 229 15.21 -12.36 11.84
N HIS A 230 15.07 -11.07 11.53
CA HIS A 230 14.95 -9.98 12.50
C HIS A 230 13.65 -9.15 12.32
N ILE A 231 12.60 -9.78 11.78
CA ILE A 231 11.29 -9.15 11.55
C ILE A 231 10.68 -8.59 12.85
N ASP A 232 10.79 -9.36 13.95
CA ASP A 232 10.23 -8.97 15.25
C ASP A 232 10.93 -7.73 15.82
N GLU A 233 12.25 -7.66 15.71
CA GLU A 233 13.04 -6.52 16.16
C GLU A 233 12.69 -5.25 15.36
N THR A 234 12.49 -5.38 14.05
CA THR A 234 12.01 -4.27 13.22
C THR A 234 10.63 -3.79 13.69
N LEU A 235 9.69 -4.69 13.94
CA LEU A 235 8.35 -4.33 14.40
C LEU A 235 8.38 -3.66 15.79
N GLU A 236 9.20 -4.15 16.70
CA GLU A 236 9.39 -3.55 18.02
C GLU A 236 9.93 -2.12 17.90
N ALA A 237 10.96 -1.92 17.08
CA ALA A 237 11.54 -0.60 16.84
C ALA A 237 10.52 0.37 16.20
N MET A 238 9.70 -0.11 15.25
CA MET A 238 8.60 0.68 14.69
C MET A 238 7.57 1.09 15.75
N ASN A 239 7.17 0.15 16.62
CA ASN A 239 6.20 0.42 17.67
C ASN A 239 6.74 1.41 18.71
N ASN A 240 8.03 1.30 19.07
CA ASN A 240 8.69 2.23 20.01
C ASN A 240 8.69 3.67 19.49
N LEU A 241 8.86 3.87 18.18
CA LEU A 241 8.78 5.18 17.54
C LEU A 241 7.36 5.55 17.08
N HIS A 242 6.36 4.70 17.34
CA HIS A 242 4.97 4.87 16.88
C HIS A 242 4.85 5.06 15.36
N ILE A 243 5.71 4.40 14.59
CA ILE A 243 5.72 4.50 13.13
C ILE A 243 4.86 3.38 12.53
N PRO A 244 3.81 3.71 11.76
CA PRO A 244 3.00 2.69 11.12
C PRO A 244 3.72 1.93 10.01
N LEU A 245 3.33 0.66 9.85
CA LEU A 245 3.73 -0.16 8.71
C LEU A 245 2.78 0.09 7.55
N VAL A 246 3.31 0.29 6.35
CA VAL A 246 2.51 0.58 5.15
C VAL A 246 2.92 -0.36 4.01
N GLY A 247 1.94 -1.09 3.48
CA GLY A 247 2.12 -2.06 2.40
C GLY A 247 1.67 -1.55 1.05
N ILE A 248 2.44 -1.87 0.00
CA ILE A 248 2.09 -1.53 -1.39
C ILE A 248 1.04 -2.50 -1.88
N GLU A 249 -0.10 -1.98 -2.32
CA GLU A 249 -1.16 -2.77 -2.94
C GLU A 249 -0.71 -3.26 -4.33
N ALA A 250 -0.99 -4.52 -4.63
CA ALA A 250 -0.73 -5.12 -5.93
C ALA A 250 -1.64 -4.53 -7.02
N VAL A 251 -1.08 -4.36 -8.21
CA VAL A 251 -1.83 -3.75 -9.33
C VAL A 251 -2.95 -4.67 -9.82
N ASN A 252 -2.70 -5.98 -9.85
CA ASN A 252 -3.54 -7.00 -10.47
C ASN A 252 -4.44 -7.77 -9.48
N GLN A 253 -4.22 -7.64 -8.18
CA GLN A 253 -4.92 -8.41 -7.14
C GLN A 253 -5.21 -7.50 -5.94
N LEU A 254 -6.31 -7.78 -5.22
CA LEU A 254 -6.63 -7.14 -3.94
C LEU A 254 -5.77 -7.73 -2.81
N GLN A 255 -4.45 -7.64 -2.97
CA GLN A 255 -3.42 -8.14 -2.07
C GLN A 255 -2.24 -7.17 -2.06
N TYR A 256 -1.26 -7.42 -1.20
CA TYR A 256 -0.01 -6.67 -1.21
C TYR A 256 0.94 -7.21 -2.28
N GLU A 257 1.75 -6.31 -2.86
CA GLU A 257 2.89 -6.70 -3.70
C GLU A 257 3.80 -7.66 -2.91
N PRO A 258 4.18 -8.83 -3.47
CA PRO A 258 5.00 -9.80 -2.76
C PRO A 258 6.36 -9.22 -2.36
N GLN A 259 6.56 -9.07 -1.05
CA GLN A 259 7.80 -8.62 -0.43
C GLN A 259 8.13 -9.53 0.75
N LEU A 260 9.35 -10.06 0.77
CA LEU A 260 9.80 -10.98 1.82
C LEU A 260 9.70 -10.30 3.19
N GLY A 261 9.08 -10.98 4.16
CA GLY A 261 8.87 -10.51 5.52
C GLY A 261 7.69 -9.56 5.71
N PHE A 262 7.19 -8.89 4.67
CA PHE A 262 6.07 -7.94 4.82
C PHE A 262 4.78 -8.63 5.27
N LEU A 263 4.41 -9.76 4.67
CA LEU A 263 3.18 -10.48 5.03
C LEU A 263 3.23 -11.01 6.47
N ASP A 264 4.41 -11.45 6.93
CA ASP A 264 4.60 -11.89 8.31
C ASP A 264 4.45 -10.70 9.28
N MET A 265 4.98 -9.53 8.90
CA MET A 265 4.79 -8.30 9.66
C MET A 265 3.33 -7.86 9.72
N ALA A 266 2.62 -7.89 8.59
CA ALA A 266 1.22 -7.53 8.50
C ALA A 266 0.35 -8.48 9.34
N ALA A 267 0.62 -9.79 9.29
CA ALA A 267 -0.08 -10.78 10.12
C ALA A 267 0.13 -10.53 11.62
N LYS A 268 1.35 -10.18 12.05
CA LYS A 268 1.65 -9.81 13.45
C LYS A 268 0.96 -8.52 13.90
N LYS A 269 0.64 -7.63 12.96
CA LYS A 269 -0.19 -6.43 13.17
C LYS A 269 -1.67 -6.68 12.85
N ASN A 270 -2.12 -7.94 12.79
CA ASN A 270 -3.51 -8.32 12.47
C ASN A 270 -4.09 -7.67 11.20
N TYR A 271 -3.21 -7.32 10.25
CA TYR A 271 -3.51 -6.57 9.03
C TYR A 271 -4.02 -5.13 9.23
N SER A 272 -3.95 -4.56 10.44
CA SER A 272 -4.03 -3.11 10.66
C SER A 272 -2.71 -2.45 10.26
N VAL A 273 -2.54 -2.34 8.95
CA VAL A 273 -1.39 -1.71 8.29
C VAL A 273 -1.90 -0.71 7.25
N GLY A 274 -1.14 0.35 7.01
CA GLY A 274 -1.45 1.31 5.96
C GLY A 274 -1.40 0.64 4.59
N ARG A 275 -2.25 1.12 3.67
CA ARG A 275 -2.32 0.62 2.30
C ARG A 275 -1.96 1.74 1.35
N VAL A 276 -0.88 1.54 0.60
CA VAL A 276 -0.39 2.50 -0.39
C VAL A 276 -0.66 2.04 -1.81
N TYR A 277 -1.19 2.94 -2.63
CA TYR A 277 -1.26 2.76 -4.07
C TYR A 277 -0.18 3.58 -4.77
N THR A 278 0.40 3.00 -5.81
CA THR A 278 1.35 3.67 -6.70
C THR A 278 1.20 3.08 -8.10
N ILE A 279 1.46 3.90 -9.11
CA ILE A 279 1.56 3.43 -10.50
C ILE A 279 3.04 3.16 -10.79
N SER A 280 3.36 2.04 -11.44
CA SER A 280 4.74 1.77 -11.83
C SER A 280 5.20 2.78 -12.89
N LYS A 281 6.50 3.12 -12.92
CA LYS A 281 7.02 4.08 -13.92
C LYS A 281 6.76 3.64 -15.36
N ASP A 282 6.89 2.34 -15.63
CA ASP A 282 6.66 1.79 -16.98
C ASP A 282 5.20 1.84 -17.40
N GLU A 283 4.27 1.81 -16.44
CA GLU A 283 2.84 1.97 -16.71
C GLU A 283 2.45 3.45 -16.80
N LEU A 284 3.01 4.31 -15.95
CA LEU A 284 2.75 5.74 -15.95
C LEU A 284 3.10 6.38 -17.31
N LYS A 285 4.18 5.92 -17.96
CA LYS A 285 4.59 6.37 -19.31
C LYS A 285 3.54 6.12 -20.40
N LYS A 286 2.62 5.17 -20.17
CA LYS A 286 1.65 4.70 -21.18
C LYS A 286 0.29 5.38 -21.05
N ILE A 287 0.07 6.14 -19.98
CA ILE A 287 -1.23 6.70 -19.63
C ILE A 287 -1.14 8.22 -19.50
N THR A 288 -2.23 8.91 -19.77
CA THR A 288 -2.27 10.37 -19.63
C THR A 288 -2.35 10.78 -18.15
N PRO A 289 -1.98 12.03 -17.81
CA PRO A 289 -2.16 12.57 -16.46
C PRO A 289 -3.59 12.43 -15.93
N GLU A 290 -4.60 12.59 -16.79
CA GLU A 290 -6.01 12.46 -16.42
C GLU A 290 -6.38 11.01 -16.09
N GLU A 291 -5.87 10.05 -16.85
CA GLU A 291 -6.06 8.62 -16.56
C GLU A 291 -5.34 8.23 -15.27
N ALA A 292 -4.12 8.72 -15.05
CA ALA A 292 -3.39 8.48 -13.81
C ALA A 292 -4.17 9.01 -12.60
N ALA A 293 -4.63 10.27 -12.66
CA ALA A 293 -5.47 10.87 -11.61
C ALA A 293 -6.76 10.07 -11.37
N GLN A 294 -7.39 9.55 -12.42
CA GLN A 294 -8.57 8.70 -12.30
C GLN A 294 -8.28 7.36 -11.60
N ARG A 295 -7.13 6.75 -11.86
CA ARG A 295 -6.71 5.50 -11.21
C ARG A 295 -6.49 5.69 -9.71
N PHE A 296 -5.81 6.77 -9.31
CA PHE A 296 -5.70 7.13 -7.90
C PHE A 296 -7.09 7.31 -7.28
N TYR A 297 -7.93 8.18 -7.87
CA TYR A 297 -9.31 8.36 -7.39
C TYR A 297 -10.07 7.04 -7.19
N ILE A 298 -10.05 6.14 -8.17
CA ILE A 298 -10.71 4.82 -8.08
C ILE A 298 -10.11 3.96 -6.96
N SER A 299 -8.80 4.01 -6.77
CA SER A 299 -8.11 3.22 -5.75
C SER A 299 -8.58 3.57 -4.32
N ASP A 300 -8.76 4.85 -4.01
CA ASP A 300 -9.22 5.30 -2.70
C ASP A 300 -10.69 4.94 -2.44
N ILE A 301 -11.55 5.04 -3.46
CA ILE A 301 -13.00 4.81 -3.32
C ILE A 301 -13.42 3.34 -3.36
N GLU A 302 -12.77 2.52 -4.19
CA GLU A 302 -13.16 1.11 -4.40
C GLU A 302 -12.29 0.15 -3.59
N ARG A 303 -11.03 0.51 -3.37
CA ARG A 303 -10.05 -0.36 -2.71
C ARG A 303 -9.70 0.10 -1.31
N ASN A 304 -10.28 1.17 -0.78
CA ASN A 304 -10.00 1.68 0.56
C ASN A 304 -8.51 2.02 0.78
N ILE A 305 -7.85 2.56 -0.24
CA ILE A 305 -6.48 3.10 -0.14
C ILE A 305 -6.52 4.42 0.63
N ARG A 306 -5.52 4.65 1.49
CA ARG A 306 -5.37 5.92 2.23
C ARG A 306 -4.00 6.56 2.05
N PHE A 307 -3.01 5.82 1.55
CA PHE A 307 -1.71 6.37 1.18
C PHE A 307 -1.62 6.38 -0.35
N ASN A 308 -1.37 7.53 -0.96
CA ASN A 308 -1.20 7.66 -2.40
C ASN A 308 0.24 8.08 -2.70
N LEU A 309 1.05 7.15 -3.18
CA LEU A 309 2.41 7.47 -3.63
C LEU A 309 2.39 7.82 -5.11
N PHE A 310 2.55 9.10 -5.38
CA PHE A 310 2.54 9.70 -6.69
C PHE A 310 3.93 9.65 -7.34
N PRO A 311 4.13 8.82 -8.38
CA PRO A 311 5.38 8.81 -9.14
C PRO A 311 5.53 10.08 -9.99
N MET A 312 6.72 10.67 -10.03
CA MET A 312 7.04 11.73 -10.99
C MET A 312 7.04 11.18 -12.43
N TYR A 313 6.46 11.93 -13.37
CA TYR A 313 6.60 11.65 -14.79
C TYR A 313 8.08 11.78 -15.22
N GLU A 314 8.53 10.95 -16.16
CA GLU A 314 9.91 11.07 -16.68
C GLU A 314 10.06 12.23 -17.67
N VAL A 315 8.96 12.56 -18.36
CA VAL A 315 8.90 13.62 -19.36
C VAL A 315 7.61 14.39 -19.13
N GLY A 316 7.71 15.72 -19.18
CA GLY A 316 6.55 16.59 -19.09
C GLY A 316 5.55 16.32 -20.21
N GLN A 317 4.27 16.40 -19.88
CA GLN A 317 3.17 16.18 -20.82
C GLN A 317 2.55 17.52 -21.22
N ASN A 318 1.86 17.58 -22.36
CA ASN A 318 1.07 18.76 -22.75
C ASN A 318 1.85 20.09 -22.77
N ASN A 319 3.14 20.05 -23.16
CA ASN A 319 4.05 21.21 -23.17
C ASN A 319 4.34 21.81 -21.78
N GLU A 320 4.14 21.03 -20.72
CA GLU A 320 4.49 21.38 -19.34
C GLU A 320 5.82 20.76 -18.93
N THR A 321 6.39 21.25 -17.85
CA THR A 321 7.54 20.62 -17.21
C THR A 321 7.13 19.34 -16.47
N VAL A 322 8.11 18.53 -16.08
CA VAL A 322 7.87 17.31 -15.30
C VAL A 322 7.14 17.62 -13.99
N LEU A 323 7.62 18.61 -13.22
CA LEU A 323 7.01 18.92 -11.93
C LEU A 323 5.60 19.48 -12.10
N GLN A 324 5.38 20.35 -13.09
CA GLN A 324 4.06 20.92 -13.34
C GLN A 324 3.05 19.87 -13.79
N THR A 325 3.47 18.94 -14.66
CA THR A 325 2.65 17.77 -15.02
C THR A 325 2.22 17.03 -13.76
N THR A 326 3.16 16.80 -12.83
CA THR A 326 2.88 16.10 -11.58
C THR A 326 1.93 16.86 -10.67
N ILE A 327 2.17 18.15 -10.46
CA ILE A 327 1.30 19.05 -9.70
C ILE A 327 -0.14 18.97 -10.22
N ASN A 328 -0.32 19.06 -11.54
CA ASN A 328 -1.64 19.10 -12.15
C ASN A 328 -2.44 17.81 -11.95
N TYR A 329 -1.80 16.64 -12.12
CA TYR A 329 -2.53 15.38 -11.99
C TYR A 329 -2.78 15.01 -10.51
N VAL A 330 -1.86 15.37 -9.60
CA VAL A 330 -2.10 15.26 -8.16
C VAL A 330 -3.27 16.15 -7.74
N HIS A 331 -3.30 17.40 -8.19
CA HIS A 331 -4.41 18.32 -7.92
C HIS A 331 -5.74 17.76 -8.45
N SER A 332 -5.75 17.21 -9.67
CA SER A 332 -6.94 16.56 -10.26
C SER A 332 -7.44 15.38 -9.43
N ALA A 333 -6.54 14.53 -8.91
CA ALA A 333 -6.92 13.43 -8.02
C ALA A 333 -7.47 13.95 -6.68
N THR A 334 -6.77 14.91 -6.08
CA THR A 334 -7.13 15.55 -4.81
C THR A 334 -8.50 16.22 -4.88
N ASP A 335 -8.79 16.99 -5.93
CA ASP A 335 -10.08 17.66 -6.11
C ASP A 335 -11.24 16.66 -6.19
N LYS A 336 -11.08 15.59 -6.97
CA LYS A 336 -12.09 14.54 -7.11
C LYS A 336 -12.39 13.85 -5.78
N LEU A 337 -11.36 13.62 -4.97
CA LEU A 337 -11.47 13.01 -3.64
C LEU A 337 -12.06 13.98 -2.61
N SER A 338 -11.63 15.24 -2.62
CA SER A 338 -12.20 16.30 -1.77
C SER A 338 -13.71 16.46 -2.01
N ALA A 339 -14.14 16.44 -3.27
CA ALA A 339 -15.56 16.48 -3.65
C ALA A 339 -16.39 15.29 -3.11
N LYS A 340 -15.74 14.19 -2.69
CA LYS A 340 -16.35 13.05 -2.02
C LYS A 340 -16.33 13.13 -0.49
N GLY A 341 -15.73 14.17 0.09
CA GLY A 341 -15.64 14.38 1.53
C GLY A 341 -14.41 13.75 2.18
N TYR A 342 -13.39 13.40 1.40
CA TYR A 342 -12.09 13.02 1.95
C TYR A 342 -11.30 14.25 2.40
N GLU A 343 -10.54 14.09 3.48
CA GLU A 343 -9.63 15.10 4.02
C GLU A 343 -8.18 14.68 3.78
N PHE A 344 -7.26 15.63 3.75
CA PHE A 344 -5.85 15.37 3.43
C PHE A 344 -4.96 15.69 4.62
N GLY A 345 -4.13 14.71 5.02
CA GLY A 345 -3.26 14.80 6.19
C GLY A 345 -2.49 13.49 6.41
N PRO A 346 -2.08 13.19 7.65
CA PRO A 346 -1.68 11.84 8.03
C PRO A 346 -2.78 10.84 7.68
N ALA A 347 -2.44 9.75 7.00
CA ALA A 347 -3.45 8.80 6.53
C ALA A 347 -4.02 7.96 7.66
N ASP A 348 -5.31 7.68 7.53
CA ASP A 348 -6.01 6.75 8.41
C ASP A 348 -5.58 5.31 8.16
N ILE A 349 -5.45 4.53 9.23
CA ILE A 349 -5.16 3.10 9.20
C ILE A 349 -6.35 2.36 9.74
N TYR A 350 -6.87 1.46 8.90
CA TYR A 350 -8.00 0.64 9.28
C TYR A 350 -7.71 -0.16 10.55
N PRO A 351 -8.58 -0.08 11.56
CA PRO A 351 -8.40 -0.88 12.77
C PRO A 351 -8.61 -2.36 12.46
N ASP A 352 -8.08 -3.20 13.35
CA ASP A 352 -8.38 -4.62 13.35
C ASP A 352 -9.89 -4.83 13.44
N TYR A 353 -10.49 -5.37 12.37
CA TYR A 353 -11.91 -5.66 12.33
C TYR A 353 -12.13 -7.17 12.41
N THR A 354 -12.65 -7.62 13.56
CA THR A 354 -13.08 -8.99 13.77
C THR A 354 -14.60 -9.03 13.88
N PRO A 355 -15.32 -9.49 12.84
CA PRO A 355 -16.78 -9.50 12.86
C PRO A 355 -17.30 -10.43 13.95
N ASN A 356 -18.46 -10.10 14.54
CA ASN A 356 -19.07 -10.92 15.58
C ASN A 356 -19.30 -12.37 15.08
N PRO A 357 -18.66 -13.39 15.70
CA PRO A 357 -18.75 -14.77 15.23
C PRO A 357 -20.17 -15.32 15.16
N LEU A 358 -21.05 -14.88 16.07
CA LEU A 358 -22.45 -15.31 16.07
C LEU A 358 -23.19 -14.80 14.83
N LEU A 359 -22.99 -13.52 14.45
CA LEU A 359 -23.61 -12.95 13.26
C LEU A 359 -23.07 -13.60 11.98
N VAL A 360 -21.79 -13.94 11.95
CA VAL A 360 -21.19 -14.70 10.84
C VAL A 360 -21.83 -16.08 10.71
N VAL A 361 -22.00 -16.81 11.83
CA VAL A 361 -22.66 -18.12 11.83
C VAL A 361 -24.13 -18.01 11.42
N LEU A 362 -24.87 -17.02 11.91
CA LEU A 362 -26.27 -16.79 11.51
C LEU A 362 -26.39 -16.49 10.02
N THR A 363 -25.47 -15.68 9.48
CA THR A 363 -25.39 -15.38 8.04
C THR A 363 -25.12 -16.66 7.24
N MET A 364 -24.15 -17.47 7.68
CA MET A 364 -23.82 -18.76 7.05
C MET A 364 -25.01 -19.71 7.05
N ILE A 365 -25.71 -19.84 8.18
CA ILE A 365 -26.94 -20.66 8.28
C ILE A 365 -28.02 -20.15 7.30
N GLY A 366 -28.18 -18.83 7.17
CA GLY A 366 -29.07 -18.24 6.17
C GLY A 366 -28.70 -18.61 4.74
N SER A 367 -27.41 -18.58 4.40
CA SER A 367 -26.91 -19.01 3.08
C SER A 367 -27.14 -20.49 2.82
N ILE A 368 -26.96 -21.36 3.81
CA ILE A 368 -27.26 -22.80 3.71
C ILE A 368 -28.77 -23.02 3.51
N ALA A 369 -29.60 -22.28 4.26
CA ALA A 369 -31.05 -22.34 4.11
C ALA A 369 -31.48 -21.91 2.70
N LEU A 370 -30.88 -20.84 2.16
CA LEU A 370 -31.10 -20.38 0.80
C LEU A 370 -30.70 -21.45 -0.22
N PHE A 371 -29.53 -22.06 -0.05
CA PHE A 371 -29.06 -23.15 -0.91
C PHE A 371 -30.06 -24.32 -0.96
N VAL A 372 -30.53 -24.79 0.20
CA VAL A 372 -31.52 -25.88 0.25
C VAL A 372 -32.86 -25.44 -0.32
N TYR A 373 -33.28 -24.20 -0.04
CA TYR A 373 -34.53 -23.61 -0.53
C TYR A 373 -34.57 -23.47 -2.06
N VAL A 374 -33.46 -23.09 -2.69
CA VAL A 374 -33.36 -22.99 -4.15
C VAL A 374 -33.10 -24.36 -4.77
N GLY A 375 -32.26 -25.20 -4.15
CA GLY A 375 -31.96 -26.54 -4.62
C GLY A 375 -33.19 -27.43 -4.78
N GLN A 376 -34.19 -27.31 -3.87
CA GLN A 376 -35.45 -28.04 -4.01
C GLN A 376 -36.28 -27.67 -5.25
N MET A 377 -36.04 -26.50 -5.86
CA MET A 377 -36.74 -26.08 -7.07
C MET A 377 -36.30 -26.93 -8.28
N PHE A 378 -35.08 -27.46 -8.24
CA PHE A 378 -34.53 -28.34 -9.27
C PHE A 378 -34.72 -29.82 -8.92
N ILE A 379 -34.55 -30.16 -7.64
CA ILE A 379 -34.67 -31.54 -7.14
C ILE A 379 -35.81 -31.58 -6.12
N ALA A 380 -36.94 -32.16 -6.50
CA ALA A 380 -38.11 -32.20 -5.62
C ALA A 380 -37.81 -32.94 -4.30
N MET A 381 -37.80 -32.20 -3.19
CA MET A 381 -37.55 -32.73 -1.84
C MET A 381 -38.79 -32.58 -0.95
N SER A 382 -39.09 -33.59 -0.13
CA SER A 382 -40.09 -33.46 0.95
C SER A 382 -39.56 -32.56 2.06
N GLN A 383 -40.46 -31.95 2.85
CA GLN A 383 -40.08 -31.06 3.96
C GLN A 383 -39.08 -31.70 4.93
N HIS A 384 -39.28 -32.97 5.28
CA HIS A 384 -38.35 -33.71 6.14
C HIS A 384 -36.96 -33.83 5.51
N LYS A 385 -36.86 -34.14 4.21
CA LYS A 385 -35.57 -34.25 3.52
C LYS A 385 -34.85 -32.90 3.45
N GLN A 386 -35.60 -31.82 3.21
CA GLN A 386 -35.05 -30.45 3.24
C GLN A 386 -34.46 -30.11 4.60
N LEU A 387 -35.21 -30.37 5.68
CA LEU A 387 -34.75 -30.08 7.05
C LEU A 387 -33.54 -30.92 7.42
N VAL A 388 -33.53 -32.23 7.11
CA VAL A 388 -32.38 -33.11 7.35
C VAL A 388 -31.13 -32.60 6.63
N LEU A 389 -31.26 -32.26 5.34
CA LEU A 389 -30.14 -31.74 4.56
C LEU A 389 -29.63 -30.41 5.14
N PHE A 390 -30.54 -29.49 5.45
CA PHE A 390 -30.22 -28.20 6.06
C PHE A 390 -29.49 -28.33 7.40
N PHE A 391 -30.00 -29.15 8.32
CA PHE A 391 -29.36 -29.35 9.62
C PHE A 391 -28.03 -30.08 9.50
N ALA A 392 -27.91 -31.06 8.60
CA ALA A 392 -26.65 -31.76 8.35
C ALA A 392 -25.57 -30.81 7.83
N LEU A 393 -25.89 -29.99 6.81
CA LEU A 393 -24.97 -29.01 6.24
C LEU A 393 -24.61 -27.91 7.27
N SER A 394 -25.59 -27.45 8.04
CA SER A 394 -25.37 -26.46 9.09
C SER A 394 -24.46 -27.00 10.19
N LEU A 395 -24.70 -28.22 10.67
CA LEU A 395 -23.86 -28.86 11.69
C LEU A 395 -22.42 -29.03 11.20
N LEU A 396 -22.23 -29.58 9.98
CA LEU A 396 -20.91 -29.75 9.38
C LEU A 396 -20.19 -28.41 9.23
N SER A 397 -20.89 -27.37 8.81
CA SER A 397 -20.32 -26.04 8.61
C SER A 397 -19.97 -25.35 9.93
N ILE A 398 -20.80 -25.50 10.97
CA ILE A 398 -20.53 -24.94 12.30
C ILE A 398 -19.33 -25.65 12.94
N VAL A 399 -19.29 -26.99 12.89
CA VAL A 399 -18.15 -27.76 13.39
C VAL A 399 -16.87 -27.38 12.64
N GLY A 400 -16.93 -27.29 11.31
CA GLY A 400 -15.80 -26.85 10.51
C GLY A 400 -15.37 -25.42 10.82
N PHE A 401 -16.31 -24.50 11.04
CA PHE A 401 -16.03 -23.11 11.40
C PHE A 401 -15.26 -23.01 12.71
N ILE A 402 -15.66 -23.78 13.72
CA ILE A 402 -14.99 -23.81 15.04
C ILE A 402 -13.57 -24.39 14.93
N VAL A 403 -13.37 -25.43 14.11
CA VAL A 403 -12.07 -26.12 14.00
C VAL A 403 -11.05 -25.35 13.15
N THR A 404 -11.49 -24.59 12.15
CA THR A 404 -10.60 -24.00 11.13
C THR A 404 -10.52 -22.47 11.15
N SER A 405 -11.12 -21.81 12.14
CA SER A 405 -11.35 -20.35 12.17
C SER A 405 -12.24 -19.83 11.02
N GLY A 406 -12.73 -20.71 10.13
CA GLY A 406 -13.94 -20.50 9.35
C GLY A 406 -13.82 -19.71 8.05
N THR A 407 -12.69 -19.08 7.73
CA THR A 407 -12.57 -18.17 6.56
C THR A 407 -13.00 -18.82 5.24
N LEU A 408 -12.50 -20.01 4.94
CA LEU A 408 -12.82 -20.72 3.70
C LEU A 408 -14.28 -21.20 3.65
N LEU A 409 -14.84 -21.62 4.78
CA LEU A 409 -16.25 -22.05 4.85
C LEU A 409 -17.21 -20.89 4.64
N VAL A 410 -16.91 -19.74 5.25
CA VAL A 410 -17.68 -18.51 5.03
C VAL A 410 -17.63 -18.11 3.55
N GLN A 411 -16.46 -18.19 2.90
CA GLN A 411 -16.32 -17.90 1.47
C GLN A 411 -17.14 -18.86 0.58
N ILE A 412 -17.14 -20.16 0.87
CA ILE A 412 -17.94 -21.15 0.12
C ILE A 412 -19.43 -20.80 0.22
N TRP A 413 -19.94 -20.52 1.41
CA TRP A 413 -21.35 -20.22 1.60
C TRP A 413 -21.74 -18.82 1.09
N ALA A 414 -20.83 -17.85 1.13
CA ALA A 414 -21.01 -16.56 0.49
C ALA A 414 -21.12 -16.71 -1.04
N LEU A 415 -20.23 -17.48 -1.65
CA LEU A 415 -20.29 -17.81 -3.08
C LEU A 415 -21.59 -18.55 -3.42
N SER A 416 -21.98 -19.51 -2.59
CA SER A 416 -23.24 -20.25 -2.74
C SER A 416 -24.44 -19.29 -2.73
N ALA A 417 -24.51 -18.37 -1.77
CA ALA A 417 -25.58 -17.38 -1.69
C ALA A 417 -25.60 -16.44 -2.90
N ALA A 418 -24.43 -15.97 -3.36
CA ALA A 418 -24.29 -15.10 -4.53
C ALA A 418 -24.81 -15.76 -5.82
N ILE A 419 -24.72 -17.09 -5.92
CA ILE A 419 -25.27 -17.86 -7.05
C ILE A 419 -26.74 -18.20 -6.83
N MET A 420 -27.12 -18.70 -5.64
CA MET A 420 -28.46 -19.22 -5.38
C MET A 420 -29.52 -18.12 -5.34
N ALA A 421 -29.19 -16.92 -4.86
CA ALA A 421 -30.13 -15.80 -4.81
C ALA A 421 -30.67 -15.41 -6.21
N PRO A 422 -29.84 -15.07 -7.22
CA PRO A 422 -30.33 -14.72 -8.54
C PRO A 422 -30.99 -15.91 -9.26
N VAL A 423 -30.48 -17.13 -9.07
CA VAL A 423 -31.08 -18.35 -9.64
C VAL A 423 -32.48 -18.56 -9.09
N GLY A 424 -32.65 -18.51 -7.76
CA GLY A 424 -33.96 -18.65 -7.12
C GLY A 424 -34.93 -17.56 -7.55
N ALA A 425 -34.46 -16.30 -7.65
CA ALA A 425 -35.28 -15.19 -8.12
C ALA A 425 -35.78 -15.41 -9.56
N LEU A 426 -34.91 -15.82 -10.48
CA LEU A 426 -35.28 -16.10 -11.87
C LEU A 426 -36.27 -17.25 -11.99
N VAL A 427 -36.06 -18.35 -11.26
CA VAL A 427 -36.98 -19.49 -11.27
C VAL A 427 -38.38 -19.05 -10.81
N ILE A 428 -38.46 -18.28 -9.72
CA ILE A 428 -39.73 -17.75 -9.20
C ILE A 428 -40.39 -16.81 -10.23
N LEU A 429 -39.63 -15.89 -10.83
CA LEU A 429 -40.14 -14.97 -11.84
C LEU A 429 -40.66 -15.71 -13.09
N MET A 430 -39.93 -16.73 -13.57
CA MET A 430 -40.35 -17.54 -14.71
C MET A 430 -41.60 -18.36 -14.40
N GLU A 431 -41.70 -18.93 -13.19
CA GLU A 431 -42.92 -19.63 -12.77
C GLU A 431 -44.12 -18.70 -12.72
N GLU A 432 -43.95 -17.47 -12.21
CA GLU A 432 -45.01 -16.49 -12.11
C GLU A 432 -45.42 -15.94 -13.48
N TRP A 433 -44.43 -15.75 -14.37
CA TRP A 433 -44.70 -15.41 -15.77
C TRP A 433 -45.50 -16.51 -16.47
N ARG A 434 -45.10 -17.78 -16.32
CA ARG A 434 -45.85 -18.92 -16.87
C ARG A 434 -47.26 -19.03 -16.32
N ARG A 435 -47.48 -18.69 -15.04
CA ARG A 435 -48.83 -18.62 -14.44
C ARG A 435 -49.66 -17.49 -15.04
N SER A 436 -49.03 -16.35 -15.31
CA SER A 436 -49.68 -15.16 -15.87
C SER A 436 -50.05 -15.35 -17.35
N ASP A 437 -49.16 -15.93 -18.17
CA ASP A 437 -49.42 -16.27 -19.58
C ASP A 437 -50.56 -17.28 -19.75
N GLY A 438 -50.81 -18.14 -18.75
CA GLY A 438 -51.97 -19.03 -18.71
C GLY A 438 -53.32 -18.33 -18.49
N THR A 439 -53.33 -17.03 -18.19
CA THR A 439 -54.54 -16.25 -17.85
C THR A 439 -54.81 -15.04 -18.75
N ARG A 440 -53.91 -14.70 -19.68
CA ARG A 440 -54.13 -13.64 -20.68
C ARG A 440 -54.03 -14.22 -22.09
N PRO A 441 -55.02 -14.03 -22.98
CA PRO A 441 -54.78 -14.27 -24.39
C PRO A 441 -53.63 -13.35 -24.83
N ILE A 442 -52.73 -13.85 -25.68
CA ILE A 442 -51.64 -13.07 -26.27
C ILE A 442 -52.29 -11.91 -27.05
N GLY A 443 -52.45 -10.78 -26.38
CA GLY A 443 -52.94 -9.55 -26.99
C GLY A 443 -51.89 -9.07 -27.95
N VAL A 444 -52.32 -8.74 -29.17
CA VAL A 444 -51.50 -8.18 -30.23
C VAL A 444 -50.70 -7.02 -29.64
N TRP A 445 -49.39 -7.20 -29.48
CA TRP A 445 -48.48 -6.09 -29.26
C TRP A 445 -48.64 -5.16 -30.46
N LYS A 446 -49.40 -4.07 -30.30
CA LYS A 446 -49.23 -2.90 -31.15
C LYS A 446 -47.88 -2.32 -30.78
N SER A 447 -46.92 -2.52 -31.69
CA SER A 447 -45.77 -1.64 -31.79
C SER A 447 -46.27 -0.21 -32.02
N THR A 448 -45.99 0.68 -31.09
CA THR A 448 -45.85 2.12 -31.34
C THR A 448 -44.59 2.56 -30.65
#